data_AF-A0A3B0J691-F1
#
_entry.id   AF-A0A3B0J691-F1
#
_cell.length_a   1.000
_cell.length_b   1.000
_cell.length_c   1.000
_cell.angle_alpha   90.00
_cell.angle_beta   90.00
_cell.angle_gamma   90.00
#
_symmetry.space_group_name_H-M   'P 1'
#
loop_
_entity.id
_entity.type
_entity.pdbx_description
1 polymer ?
#
loop_
_entity_poly.entity_id
_entity_poly.type
_entity_poly.pdbx_seq_one_letter_code
_entity_poly.pdbx_strand_id
1 'polypeptide(L)'
;MKEETGQQWTRETVLAMSRRFCIDLCPRILYSSGELVQLLIQSNICRYTEFRAVDNVCMQQNGNIVSIPCSRSDIFNTKSLTIVEKRLLMKFMNACNDYGEDKCNEDTLAFRGRTFAEYLQAQRVTEKIASCVMQAIAMCGPNTSFEEGMLRTQRFLRSLGRYGNTPFLYPMYGCGEFPQSFCRQCAVYGGIYCLQRSVDDCAVDANSKEVLISSAGTTFRAKHVVSAPRYLPASRDCVMRPHLSRGLFLSSTPLGNEVLNKGGGGVNILRLMEGVREAIFIQLSHFSGACPKGLYLFHVTTPAVSDDPAEDLRPFTMQLFQNSTPEIVFSSYFTLTTQSQPDKVGADDAVFYTDAPSFEMDFYDAIANARDIFGRLYTDVEFLPRAPDVEEIVVDGEDPSALNEHSLPEDLRAQLQDMQQATEQMDIQD
;
A
#
# COMPACT_ATOMS: atom_id res chain seq x y z
N MET A 1 -26.03 25.89 -26.42
CA MET A 1 -24.59 26.13 -26.57
C MET A 1 -23.97 26.00 -25.20
N LYS A 2 -23.34 24.86 -24.89
CA LYS A 2 -22.42 24.78 -23.75
C LYS A 2 -21.12 25.40 -24.23
N GLU A 3 -20.63 26.43 -23.57
CA GLU A 3 -19.30 26.96 -23.80
C GLU A 3 -18.28 25.86 -23.46
N GLU A 4 -17.79 25.16 -24.48
CA GLU A 4 -16.52 24.43 -24.40
C GLU A 4 -15.40 25.46 -24.48
N THR A 5 -15.17 26.22 -23.41
CA THR A 5 -13.86 26.83 -23.20
C THR A 5 -12.92 25.71 -22.76
N GLY A 6 -12.36 24.98 -23.71
CA GLY A 6 -11.28 24.03 -23.44
C GLY A 6 -10.16 24.78 -22.74
N GLN A 7 -9.98 24.53 -21.43
CA GLN A 7 -8.93 25.17 -20.65
C GLN A 7 -7.58 24.72 -21.22
N GLN A 8 -6.86 25.64 -21.87
CA GLN A 8 -5.54 25.36 -22.40
C GLN A 8 -4.52 25.35 -21.25
N TRP A 9 -3.84 24.22 -21.05
CA TRP A 9 -2.84 24.07 -20.01
C TRP A 9 -1.48 24.59 -20.48
N THR A 10 -0.97 25.62 -19.82
CA THR A 10 0.40 26.11 -20.00
C THR A 10 1.25 25.81 -18.77
N ARG A 11 2.59 25.87 -18.93
CA ARG A 11 3.53 25.72 -17.81
C ARG A 11 3.20 26.68 -16.66
N GLU A 12 2.89 27.92 -16.96
CA GLU A 12 2.57 28.96 -15.97
C GLU A 12 1.30 28.59 -15.19
N THR A 13 0.24 28.16 -15.89
CA THR A 13 -1.02 27.75 -15.24
C THR A 13 -0.85 26.52 -14.35
N VAL A 14 -0.03 25.55 -14.77
CA VAL A 14 0.26 24.35 -13.96
C VAL A 14 1.10 24.71 -12.74
N LEU A 15 2.16 25.51 -12.91
CA LEU A 15 3.04 25.93 -11.82
C LEU A 15 2.31 26.81 -10.79
N ALA A 16 1.35 27.63 -11.22
CA ALA A 16 0.48 28.40 -10.32
C ALA A 16 -0.33 27.49 -9.36
N MET A 17 -0.51 26.22 -9.73
CA MET A 17 -1.22 25.20 -8.96
C MET A 17 -0.28 24.19 -8.28
N SER A 18 1.04 24.45 -8.25
CA SER A 18 2.07 23.55 -7.70
C SER A 18 1.74 22.98 -6.31
N ARG A 19 1.16 23.80 -5.41
CA ARG A 19 0.76 23.37 -4.05
C ARG A 19 -0.40 22.37 -4.00
N ARG A 20 -1.07 22.11 -5.11
CA ARG A 20 -2.16 21.12 -5.23
C ARG A 20 -1.67 19.76 -5.74
N PHE A 21 -0.36 19.63 -5.95
CA PHE A 21 0.26 18.39 -6.35
C PHE A 21 0.97 17.74 -5.16
N CYS A 22 0.66 16.47 -4.94
CA CYS A 22 1.47 15.58 -4.11
C CYS A 22 1.93 14.43 -5.01
N ILE A 23 3.16 14.52 -5.51
CA ILE A 23 3.68 13.58 -6.52
C ILE A 23 4.58 12.58 -5.82
N ASP A 24 4.11 11.34 -5.72
CA ASP A 24 4.90 10.26 -5.13
C ASP A 24 6.06 9.85 -6.05
N LEU A 25 7.26 9.72 -5.46
CA LEU A 25 8.41 9.11 -6.14
C LEU A 25 8.25 7.58 -6.25
N CYS A 26 7.58 6.97 -5.27
CA CYS A 26 7.25 5.56 -5.21
C CYS A 26 5.77 5.37 -4.79
N PRO A 27 4.80 5.68 -5.67
CA PRO A 27 3.39 5.44 -5.41
C PRO A 27 3.08 3.97 -5.25
N ARG A 28 2.23 3.70 -4.28
CA ARG A 28 1.73 2.39 -3.90
C ARG A 28 0.23 2.48 -3.61
N ILE A 29 -0.41 1.32 -3.54
CA ILE A 29 -1.81 1.14 -3.15
C ILE A 29 -1.87 0.04 -2.09
N LEU A 30 -2.80 0.15 -1.17
CA LEU A 30 -2.86 -0.77 -0.04
C LEU A 30 -3.97 -1.79 -0.25
N TYR A 31 -3.71 -3.06 0.05
CA TYR A 31 -4.83 -3.97 0.27
C TYR A 31 -5.60 -3.54 1.53
N SER A 32 -6.92 -3.50 1.46
CA SER A 32 -7.79 -3.13 2.59
C SER A 32 -7.61 -4.04 3.81
N SER A 33 -7.20 -5.29 3.58
CA SER A 33 -6.84 -6.26 4.62
C SER A 33 -5.33 -6.54 4.66
N GLY A 34 -4.50 -5.69 4.04
CA GLY A 34 -3.04 -5.81 4.03
C GLY A 34 -2.40 -5.48 5.37
N GLU A 35 -1.14 -5.87 5.54
CA GLU A 35 -0.41 -5.73 6.81
C GLU A 35 -0.25 -4.26 7.22
N LEU A 36 0.05 -3.35 6.28
CA LEU A 36 0.18 -1.92 6.61
C LEU A 36 -1.11 -1.36 7.19
N VAL A 37 -2.25 -1.64 6.58
CA VAL A 37 -3.55 -1.16 7.08
C VAL A 37 -3.83 -1.69 8.48
N GLN A 38 -3.52 -2.97 8.74
CA GLN A 38 -3.67 -3.57 10.06
C GLN A 38 -2.76 -2.89 11.09
N LEU A 39 -1.47 -2.68 10.76
CA LEU A 39 -0.52 -1.99 11.63
C LEU A 39 -0.96 -0.55 11.94
N LEU A 40 -1.43 0.20 10.93
CA LEU A 40 -1.90 1.57 11.12
C LEU A 40 -3.11 1.64 12.06
N ILE A 41 -4.01 0.65 11.99
CA ILE A 41 -5.17 0.55 12.89
C ILE A 41 -4.71 0.18 14.31
N GLN A 42 -3.90 -0.87 14.44
CA GLN A 42 -3.43 -1.37 15.75
C GLN A 42 -2.64 -0.32 16.51
N SER A 43 -1.72 0.36 15.84
CA SER A 43 -0.88 1.41 16.44
C SER A 43 -1.57 2.78 16.57
N ASN A 44 -2.85 2.90 16.21
CA ASN A 44 -3.61 4.17 16.15
C ASN A 44 -3.01 5.25 15.22
N ILE A 45 -2.00 4.92 14.39
CA ILE A 45 -1.38 5.84 13.42
C ILE A 45 -2.36 6.22 12.30
N CYS A 46 -3.37 5.37 12.03
CA CYS A 46 -4.42 5.64 11.05
C CYS A 46 -5.11 7.01 11.27
N ARG A 47 -5.11 7.56 12.50
CA ARG A 47 -5.67 8.88 12.84
C ARG A 47 -4.97 10.05 12.13
N TYR A 48 -3.76 9.84 11.60
CA TYR A 48 -2.97 10.87 10.92
C TYR A 48 -3.09 10.81 9.40
N THR A 49 -3.81 9.83 8.85
CA THR A 49 -3.94 9.63 7.40
C THR A 49 -5.38 9.39 7.01
N GLU A 50 -5.76 9.93 5.86
CA GLU A 50 -7.06 9.65 5.25
C GLU A 50 -6.89 8.73 4.07
N PHE A 51 -7.89 7.88 3.83
CA PHE A 51 -7.86 6.91 2.74
C PHE A 51 -9.09 7.06 1.87
N ARG A 52 -8.90 6.79 0.59
CA ARG A 52 -9.98 6.61 -0.37
C ARG A 52 -9.93 5.21 -0.94
N ALA A 53 -11.09 4.58 -1.12
CA ALA A 53 -11.16 3.34 -1.89
C ALA A 53 -10.77 3.59 -3.35
N VAL A 54 -9.96 2.68 -3.92
CA VAL A 54 -9.66 2.71 -5.35
C VAL A 54 -10.94 2.47 -6.13
N ASP A 55 -11.22 3.28 -7.16
CA ASP A 55 -12.49 3.21 -7.86
C ASP A 55 -12.55 2.00 -8.80
N ASN A 56 -11.45 1.71 -9.52
CA ASN A 56 -11.41 0.59 -10.46
C ASN A 56 -10.09 -0.16 -10.42
N VAL A 57 -10.20 -1.49 -10.47
CA VAL A 57 -9.14 -2.40 -10.89
C VAL A 57 -9.34 -2.66 -12.38
N CYS A 58 -8.35 -2.29 -13.19
CA CYS A 58 -8.45 -2.35 -14.64
C CYS A 58 -7.59 -3.47 -15.22
N MET A 59 -7.97 -3.92 -16.41
CA MET A 59 -7.14 -4.74 -17.29
C MET A 59 -7.19 -4.18 -18.72
N GLN A 60 -6.15 -4.47 -19.51
CA GLN A 60 -6.19 -4.19 -20.94
C GLN A 60 -6.83 -5.36 -21.68
N GLN A 61 -7.84 -5.07 -22.50
CA GLN A 61 -8.54 -6.04 -23.32
C GLN A 61 -8.71 -5.48 -24.75
N ASN A 62 -8.12 -6.16 -25.74
CA ASN A 62 -8.17 -5.76 -27.15
C ASN A 62 -7.76 -4.28 -27.37
N GLY A 63 -6.69 -3.85 -26.71
CA GLY A 63 -6.19 -2.47 -26.79
C GLY A 63 -6.97 -1.43 -25.98
N ASN A 64 -8.11 -1.79 -25.38
CA ASN A 64 -8.91 -0.91 -24.53
C ASN A 64 -8.71 -1.21 -23.05
N ILE A 65 -8.85 -0.20 -22.21
CA ILE A 65 -8.82 -0.37 -20.75
C ILE A 65 -10.23 -0.58 -20.25
N VAL A 66 -10.43 -1.69 -19.52
CA VAL A 66 -11.72 -2.08 -18.96
C VAL A 66 -11.60 -2.33 -17.46
N SER A 67 -12.60 -1.92 -16.69
CA SER A 67 -12.71 -2.24 -15.27
C SER A 67 -13.16 -3.70 -15.10
N ILE A 68 -12.57 -4.41 -14.15
CA ILE A 68 -12.98 -5.77 -13.81
C ILE A 68 -14.09 -5.75 -12.74
N PRO A 69 -15.05 -6.69 -12.80
CA PRO A 69 -16.03 -6.86 -11.73
C PRO A 69 -15.36 -7.22 -10.40
N CYS A 70 -15.63 -6.45 -9.34
CA CYS A 70 -15.06 -6.68 -8.00
C CYS A 70 -16.10 -7.13 -6.96
N SER A 71 -17.39 -7.13 -7.28
CA SER A 71 -18.44 -7.68 -6.41
C SER A 71 -19.26 -8.78 -7.07
N ARG A 72 -19.97 -9.57 -6.25
CA ARG A 72 -20.97 -10.54 -6.74
C ARG A 72 -22.02 -9.85 -7.62
N SER A 73 -22.44 -8.65 -7.25
CA SER A 73 -23.38 -7.83 -8.03
C SER A 73 -22.79 -7.42 -9.38
N ASP A 74 -21.52 -7.03 -9.43
CA ASP A 74 -20.85 -6.69 -10.70
C ASP A 74 -20.71 -7.91 -11.62
N ILE A 75 -20.33 -9.05 -11.06
CA ILE A 75 -20.25 -10.33 -11.79
C ILE A 75 -21.63 -10.71 -12.31
N PHE A 76 -22.70 -10.49 -11.53
CA PHE A 76 -24.06 -10.75 -11.99
C PHE A 76 -24.49 -9.81 -13.12
N ASN A 77 -24.17 -8.53 -13.02
CA ASN A 77 -24.60 -7.50 -13.96
C ASN A 77 -23.74 -7.42 -15.24
N THR A 78 -22.51 -7.95 -15.23
CA THR A 78 -21.65 -7.87 -16.41
C THR A 78 -22.22 -8.67 -17.58
N LYS A 79 -22.25 -8.03 -18.75
CA LYS A 79 -22.64 -8.66 -20.03
C LYS A 79 -21.46 -9.36 -20.70
N SER A 80 -20.25 -9.21 -20.17
CA SER A 80 -19.04 -9.77 -20.76
C SER A 80 -18.85 -11.25 -20.45
N LEU A 81 -19.58 -11.81 -19.47
CA LEU A 81 -19.51 -13.21 -19.06
C LEU A 81 -20.86 -13.89 -19.26
N THR A 82 -20.83 -15.14 -19.75
CA THR A 82 -22.00 -16.02 -19.82
C THR A 82 -22.42 -16.52 -18.42
N ILE A 83 -23.63 -17.07 -18.29
CA ILE A 83 -24.11 -17.61 -17.01
C ILE A 83 -23.21 -18.76 -16.52
N VAL A 84 -22.72 -19.59 -17.43
CA VAL A 84 -21.82 -20.71 -17.11
C VAL A 84 -20.47 -20.18 -16.61
N GLU A 85 -19.90 -19.18 -17.29
CA GLU A 85 -18.67 -18.51 -16.87
C GLU A 85 -18.79 -17.87 -15.48
N LYS A 86 -19.92 -17.21 -15.20
CA LYS A 86 -20.20 -16.64 -13.86
C LYS A 86 -20.23 -17.72 -12.79
N ARG A 87 -20.87 -18.87 -13.06
CA ARG A 87 -20.92 -19.99 -12.12
C ARG A 87 -19.53 -20.60 -11.87
N LEU A 88 -18.73 -20.77 -12.91
CA LEU A 88 -17.35 -21.27 -12.80
C LEU A 88 -16.47 -20.32 -12.01
N LEU A 89 -16.55 -19.01 -12.28
CA LEU A 89 -15.82 -17.97 -11.55
C LEU A 89 -16.17 -17.97 -10.07
N MET A 90 -17.46 -18.02 -9.73
CA MET A 90 -17.89 -18.07 -8.32
C MET A 90 -17.42 -19.35 -7.61
N LYS A 91 -17.47 -20.51 -8.29
CA LYS A 91 -16.94 -21.77 -7.74
C LYS A 91 -15.44 -21.67 -7.46
N PHE A 92 -14.69 -21.10 -8.40
CA PHE A 92 -13.25 -20.88 -8.27
C PHE A 92 -12.93 -19.92 -7.11
N MET A 93 -13.61 -18.77 -7.02
CA MET A 93 -13.41 -17.80 -5.93
C MET A 93 -13.66 -18.42 -4.54
N ASN A 94 -14.70 -19.25 -4.41
CA ASN A 94 -14.96 -19.97 -3.16
C ASN A 94 -13.83 -20.96 -2.83
N ALA A 95 -13.35 -21.72 -3.82
CA ALA A 95 -12.23 -22.64 -3.62
C ALA A 95 -10.94 -21.91 -3.17
N CYS A 96 -10.69 -20.70 -3.67
CA CYS A 96 -9.57 -19.87 -3.21
C CYS A 96 -9.76 -19.33 -1.78
N ASN A 97 -10.99 -18.98 -1.38
CA ASN A 97 -11.25 -18.55 -0.01
C ASN A 97 -11.01 -19.68 1.00
N ASP A 98 -11.44 -20.90 0.67
CA ASP A 98 -11.30 -22.09 1.52
C ASP A 98 -9.87 -22.67 1.54
N TYR A 99 -8.95 -22.11 0.75
CA TYR A 99 -7.57 -22.58 0.67
C TYR A 99 -6.83 -22.42 2.00
N GLY A 100 -6.22 -23.51 2.47
CA GLY A 100 -5.46 -23.54 3.72
C GLY A 100 -6.30 -23.79 4.98
N GLU A 101 -7.62 -23.92 4.88
CA GLU A 101 -8.42 -24.52 5.95
C GLU A 101 -8.11 -26.02 6.04
N ASP A 102 -8.23 -26.64 7.23
CA ASP A 102 -7.96 -28.07 7.51
C ASP A 102 -8.79 -29.07 6.66
N LYS A 103 -9.58 -28.56 5.70
CA LYS A 103 -10.18 -29.31 4.61
C LYS A 103 -9.08 -29.63 3.59
N CYS A 104 -8.39 -30.75 3.80
CA CYS A 104 -7.48 -31.33 2.82
C CYS A 104 -8.26 -31.66 1.53
N ASN A 105 -8.39 -30.69 0.62
CA ASN A 105 -8.91 -30.95 -0.72
C ASN A 105 -7.82 -31.70 -1.47
N GLU A 106 -8.04 -32.99 -1.77
CA GLU A 106 -7.15 -33.82 -2.59
C GLU A 106 -6.73 -33.11 -3.88
N ASP A 107 -7.66 -32.33 -4.47
CA ASP A 107 -7.43 -31.49 -5.63
C ASP A 107 -6.28 -30.48 -5.41
N THR A 108 -6.17 -29.84 -4.24
CA THR A 108 -5.12 -28.82 -3.99
C THR A 108 -3.74 -29.43 -3.78
N LEU A 109 -3.66 -30.64 -3.21
CA LEU A 109 -2.40 -31.35 -3.01
C LEU A 109 -1.77 -31.75 -4.35
N ALA A 110 -2.59 -32.09 -5.35
CA ALA A 110 -2.14 -32.46 -6.69
C ALA A 110 -1.47 -31.33 -7.49
N PHE A 111 -1.60 -30.07 -7.06
CA PHE A 111 -0.98 -28.91 -7.71
C PHE A 111 0.19 -28.30 -6.94
N ARG A 112 0.60 -28.91 -5.81
CA ARG A 112 1.82 -28.47 -5.13
C ARG A 112 3.03 -28.57 -6.05
N GLY A 113 3.84 -27.50 -6.09
CA GLY A 113 5.00 -27.40 -6.97
C GLY A 113 4.68 -27.21 -8.47
N ARG A 114 3.41 -27.09 -8.85
CA ARG A 114 2.98 -26.73 -10.21
C ARG A 114 2.73 -25.22 -10.32
N THR A 115 2.50 -24.73 -11.54
CA THR A 115 2.16 -23.31 -11.75
C THR A 115 0.69 -23.03 -11.45
N PHE A 116 0.39 -21.80 -11.04
CA PHE A 116 -0.99 -21.35 -10.86
C PHE A 116 -1.79 -21.35 -12.17
N ALA A 117 -1.12 -21.10 -13.31
CA ALA A 117 -1.72 -21.18 -14.63
C ALA A 117 -2.25 -22.59 -14.95
N GLU A 118 -1.48 -23.64 -14.62
CA GLU A 118 -1.90 -25.03 -14.78
C GLU A 118 -3.11 -25.37 -13.91
N TYR A 119 -3.17 -24.83 -12.69
CA TYR A 119 -4.33 -24.99 -11.82
C TYR A 119 -5.59 -24.35 -12.45
N LEU A 120 -5.50 -23.13 -12.96
CA LEU A 120 -6.62 -22.46 -13.63
C LEU A 120 -7.13 -23.27 -14.83
N GLN A 121 -6.23 -23.82 -15.65
CA GLN A 121 -6.60 -24.68 -16.77
C GLN A 121 -7.35 -25.94 -16.29
N ALA A 122 -6.89 -26.58 -15.20
CA ALA A 122 -7.54 -27.75 -14.63
C ALA A 122 -8.92 -27.45 -14.04
N GLN A 123 -9.15 -26.23 -13.52
CA GLN A 123 -10.45 -25.79 -13.01
C GLN A 123 -11.49 -25.53 -14.11
N ARG A 124 -11.13 -25.73 -15.40
CA ARG A 124 -11.99 -25.54 -16.57
C ARG A 124 -12.58 -24.13 -16.66
N VAL A 125 -11.90 -23.12 -16.13
CA VAL A 125 -12.26 -21.73 -16.39
C VAL A 125 -11.89 -21.37 -17.84
N THR A 126 -12.61 -20.43 -18.45
CA THR A 126 -12.29 -19.98 -19.81
C THR A 126 -10.98 -19.19 -19.80
N GLU A 127 -10.27 -19.15 -20.93
CA GLU A 127 -9.02 -18.38 -21.07
C GLU A 127 -9.20 -16.91 -20.67
N LYS A 128 -10.35 -16.33 -21.00
CA LYS A 128 -10.74 -14.99 -20.58
C LYS A 128 -10.77 -14.82 -19.06
N ILE A 129 -11.37 -15.78 -18.34
CA ILE A 129 -11.41 -15.76 -16.87
C ILE A 129 -10.01 -15.98 -16.32
N ALA A 130 -9.26 -16.96 -16.83
CA ALA A 130 -7.89 -17.22 -16.38
C ALA A 130 -7.01 -15.98 -16.54
N SER A 131 -7.10 -15.29 -17.67
CA SER A 131 -6.40 -14.02 -17.92
C SER A 131 -6.82 -12.93 -16.94
N CYS A 132 -8.13 -12.75 -16.69
CA CYS A 132 -8.62 -11.78 -15.70
C CYS A 132 -8.09 -12.10 -14.28
N VAL A 133 -8.15 -13.37 -13.86
CA VAL A 133 -7.65 -13.81 -12.56
C VAL A 133 -6.16 -13.53 -12.44
N MET A 134 -5.35 -13.95 -13.44
CA MET A 134 -3.91 -13.75 -13.39
C MET A 134 -3.49 -12.28 -13.48
N GLN A 135 -4.18 -11.46 -14.29
CA GLN A 135 -3.78 -10.07 -14.54
C GLN A 135 -4.29 -9.08 -13.51
N ALA A 136 -5.50 -9.27 -12.98
CA ALA A 136 -6.17 -8.25 -12.16
C ALA A 136 -6.52 -8.71 -10.74
N ILE A 137 -6.60 -10.01 -10.48
CA ILE A 137 -6.93 -10.55 -9.14
C ILE A 137 -5.66 -11.02 -8.42
N ALA A 138 -5.04 -12.08 -8.94
CA ALA A 138 -3.80 -12.62 -8.41
C ALA A 138 -2.59 -11.73 -8.75
N MET A 139 -2.67 -10.97 -9.86
CA MET A 139 -1.60 -10.09 -10.36
C MET A 139 -0.26 -10.83 -10.38
N CYS A 140 -0.21 -11.90 -11.16
CA CYS A 140 0.88 -12.86 -11.19
C CYS A 140 1.30 -13.21 -12.62
N GLY A 141 2.50 -13.76 -12.77
CA GLY A 141 3.04 -14.20 -14.05
C GLY A 141 2.67 -15.66 -14.37
N PRO A 142 2.99 -16.14 -15.59
CA PRO A 142 2.79 -17.54 -15.97
C PRO A 142 3.60 -18.53 -15.15
N ASN A 143 4.75 -18.10 -14.61
CA ASN A 143 5.65 -18.94 -13.82
C ASN A 143 5.37 -18.89 -12.31
N THR A 144 4.34 -18.16 -11.87
CA THR A 144 4.00 -18.09 -10.44
C THR A 144 3.54 -19.46 -9.95
N SER A 145 4.07 -19.89 -8.80
CA SER A 145 3.70 -21.17 -8.20
C SER A 145 2.22 -21.19 -7.83
N PHE A 146 1.64 -22.38 -7.77
CA PHE A 146 0.27 -22.59 -7.35
C PHE A 146 -0.02 -21.95 -5.98
N GLU A 147 0.86 -22.18 -5.00
CA GLU A 147 0.71 -21.68 -3.63
C GLU A 147 0.67 -20.15 -3.60
N GLU A 148 1.60 -19.50 -4.30
CA GLU A 148 1.67 -18.04 -4.37
C GLU A 148 0.44 -17.45 -5.08
N GLY A 149 0.01 -18.06 -6.19
CA GLY A 149 -1.20 -17.61 -6.90
C GLY A 149 -2.47 -17.75 -6.06
N MET A 150 -2.60 -18.83 -5.29
CA MET A 150 -3.71 -19.05 -4.37
C MET A 150 -3.70 -18.02 -3.24
N LEU A 151 -2.56 -17.79 -2.59
CA LEU A 151 -2.42 -16.80 -1.51
C LEU A 151 -2.72 -15.37 -1.98
N ARG A 152 -2.22 -14.97 -3.17
CA ARG A 152 -2.53 -13.66 -3.76
C ARG A 152 -4.01 -13.50 -4.06
N THR A 153 -4.63 -14.53 -4.64
CA THR A 153 -6.08 -14.53 -4.93
C THR A 153 -6.89 -14.43 -3.64
N GLN A 154 -6.56 -15.22 -2.63
CA GLN A 154 -7.22 -15.18 -1.33
C GLN A 154 -7.09 -13.80 -0.66
N ARG A 155 -5.91 -13.18 -0.72
CA ARG A 155 -5.69 -11.82 -0.20
C ARG A 155 -6.55 -10.78 -0.89
N PHE A 156 -6.67 -10.85 -2.22
CA PHE A 156 -7.59 -10.00 -2.98
C PHE A 156 -9.02 -10.18 -2.50
N LEU A 157 -9.50 -11.43 -2.43
CA LEU A 157 -10.88 -11.74 -2.03
C LEU A 157 -11.18 -11.32 -0.58
N ARG A 158 -10.26 -11.53 0.36
CA ARG A 158 -10.37 -11.09 1.77
C ARG A 158 -10.35 -9.57 1.94
N SER A 159 -9.91 -8.84 0.92
CA SER A 159 -9.87 -7.36 0.95
C SER A 159 -11.09 -6.73 0.28
N LEU A 160 -11.84 -7.48 -0.53
CA LEU A 160 -13.04 -6.98 -1.22
C LEU A 160 -14.14 -6.57 -0.24
N GLY A 161 -14.83 -5.48 -0.56
CA GLY A 161 -16.03 -5.05 0.18
C GLY A 161 -15.76 -4.45 1.56
N ARG A 162 -14.49 -4.39 2.01
CA ARG A 162 -14.17 -3.92 3.37
C ARG A 162 -14.41 -2.43 3.57
N TYR A 163 -13.95 -1.61 2.63
CA TYR A 163 -14.11 -0.14 2.65
C TYR A 163 -14.66 0.43 1.34
N GLY A 164 -14.89 -0.42 0.35
CA GLY A 164 -15.34 -0.04 -0.99
C GLY A 164 -15.56 -1.26 -1.88
N ASN A 165 -15.91 -1.02 -3.15
CA ASN A 165 -16.18 -2.11 -4.09
C ASN A 165 -14.92 -2.89 -4.49
N THR A 166 -13.76 -2.21 -4.56
CA THR A 166 -12.46 -2.81 -4.88
C THR A 166 -11.73 -3.22 -3.59
N PRO A 167 -10.66 -4.05 -3.69
CA PRO A 167 -9.93 -4.47 -2.49
C PRO A 167 -8.90 -3.45 -2.02
N PHE A 168 -8.76 -2.30 -2.69
CA PHE A 168 -7.63 -1.40 -2.50
C PHE A 168 -8.02 -0.06 -1.90
N LEU A 169 -7.08 0.51 -1.15
CA LEU A 169 -7.09 1.87 -0.66
C LEU A 169 -5.93 2.66 -1.27
N TYR A 170 -6.16 3.94 -1.47
CA TYR A 170 -5.14 4.93 -1.77
C TYR A 170 -5.05 5.92 -0.60
N PRO A 171 -3.84 6.23 -0.09
CA PRO A 171 -3.68 7.29 0.91
C PRO A 171 -3.94 8.65 0.24
N MET A 172 -4.91 9.39 0.76
CA MET A 172 -5.15 10.76 0.32
C MET A 172 -3.84 11.57 0.45
N TYR A 173 -3.55 12.39 -0.55
CA TYR A 173 -2.29 13.16 -0.65
C TYR A 173 -1.02 12.32 -0.90
N GLY A 174 -1.16 11.01 -1.15
CA GLY A 174 -0.06 10.15 -1.58
C GLY A 174 0.65 9.39 -0.47
N CYS A 175 1.56 8.50 -0.87
CA CYS A 175 2.30 7.63 0.03
C CYS A 175 3.31 8.37 0.91
N GLY A 176 3.66 9.61 0.57
CA GLY A 176 4.50 10.49 1.40
C GLY A 176 3.93 10.76 2.81
N GLU A 177 2.65 10.49 3.04
CA GLU A 177 2.02 10.65 4.35
C GLU A 177 2.40 9.54 5.35
N PHE A 178 2.78 8.34 4.89
CA PHE A 178 3.14 7.25 5.82
C PHE A 178 4.40 7.55 6.63
N PRO A 179 5.55 7.91 6.02
CA PRO A 179 6.75 8.24 6.79
C PRO A 179 6.48 9.36 7.80
N GLN A 180 5.71 10.38 7.42
CA GLN A 180 5.34 11.49 8.32
C GLN A 180 4.49 11.00 9.51
N SER A 181 3.55 10.09 9.26
CA SER A 181 2.66 9.56 10.29
C SER A 181 3.41 8.68 11.30
N PHE A 182 4.32 7.81 10.83
CA PHE A 182 5.22 7.06 11.71
C PHE A 182 6.17 7.99 12.47
N CYS A 183 6.66 9.07 11.81
CA CYS A 183 7.50 10.05 12.48
C CYS A 183 6.77 10.79 13.60
N ARG A 184 5.52 11.17 13.35
CA ARG A 184 4.65 11.78 14.36
C ARG A 184 4.44 10.84 15.55
N GLN A 185 4.20 9.55 15.29
CA GLN A 185 4.07 8.56 16.35
C GLN A 185 5.34 8.50 17.21
N CYS A 186 6.51 8.41 16.59
CA CYS A 186 7.78 8.43 17.32
C CYS A 186 7.96 9.72 18.15
N ALA A 187 7.60 10.88 17.62
CA ALA A 187 7.68 12.16 18.34
C ALA A 187 6.78 12.21 19.58
N VAL A 188 5.57 11.66 19.49
CA VAL A 188 4.63 11.58 20.64
C VAL A 188 5.24 10.79 21.81
N TYR A 189 6.05 9.78 21.51
CA TYR A 189 6.76 8.97 22.51
C TYR A 189 8.18 9.48 22.81
N GLY A 190 8.47 10.75 22.50
CA GLY A 190 9.72 11.43 22.89
C GLY A 190 10.83 11.43 21.82
N GLY A 191 10.57 10.94 20.62
CA GLY A 191 11.50 11.03 19.50
C GLY A 191 11.80 12.47 19.07
N ILE A 192 13.07 12.77 18.79
CA ILE A 192 13.52 14.10 18.38
C ILE A 192 13.82 14.10 16.88
N TYR A 193 13.31 15.11 16.17
CA TYR A 193 13.46 15.26 14.72
C TYR A 193 14.32 16.46 14.36
N CYS A 194 15.30 16.24 13.47
CA CYS A 194 16.19 17.26 12.94
C CYS A 194 16.23 17.18 11.41
N LEU A 195 15.48 18.05 10.72
CA LEU A 195 15.58 18.20 9.27
C LEU A 195 16.69 19.18 8.88
N GLN A 196 17.10 19.16 7.60
CA GLN A 196 18.21 19.98 7.08
C GLN A 196 19.53 19.78 7.84
N ARG A 197 19.72 18.58 8.39
CA ARG A 197 20.90 18.22 9.19
C ARG A 197 21.48 16.90 8.69
N SER A 198 22.64 16.99 8.02
CA SER A 198 23.38 15.82 7.54
C SER A 198 24.25 15.21 8.63
N VAL A 199 24.56 13.93 8.49
CA VAL A 199 25.61 13.25 9.27
C VAL A 199 26.95 13.49 8.58
N ASP A 200 27.91 14.04 9.32
CA ASP A 200 29.25 14.35 8.82
C ASP A 200 30.19 13.15 8.98
N ASP A 201 30.15 12.51 10.16
CA ASP A 201 30.95 11.33 10.49
C ASP A 201 30.17 10.32 11.35
N CYS A 202 30.51 9.04 11.24
CA CYS A 202 29.93 7.95 12.03
C CYS A 202 30.99 6.88 12.31
N ALA A 203 31.30 6.67 13.59
CA ALA A 203 32.29 5.69 14.03
C ALA A 203 31.78 4.90 15.24
N VAL A 204 32.24 3.65 15.40
CA VAL A 204 31.98 2.85 16.61
C VAL A 204 33.17 3.00 17.54
N ASP A 205 32.93 3.43 18.78
CA ASP A 205 33.98 3.52 19.79
C ASP A 205 34.45 2.13 20.21
N ALA A 206 35.76 1.88 20.09
CA ALA A 206 36.35 0.57 20.35
C ALA A 206 36.21 0.11 21.81
N ASN A 207 36.09 1.04 22.75
CA ASN A 207 36.00 0.73 24.19
C ASN A 207 34.56 0.51 24.65
N SER A 208 33.67 1.46 24.35
CA SER A 208 32.26 1.42 24.80
C SER A 208 31.34 0.62 23.88
N LYS A 209 31.79 0.35 22.64
CA LYS A 209 30.95 -0.16 21.54
C LYS A 209 29.76 0.73 21.18
N GLU A 210 29.74 1.98 21.65
CA GLU A 210 28.73 2.97 21.26
C GLU A 210 29.05 3.58 19.89
N VAL A 211 28.01 3.97 19.17
CA VAL A 211 28.11 4.72 17.92
C VAL A 211 28.24 6.22 18.22
N LEU A 212 29.30 6.83 17.70
CA LEU A 212 29.57 8.25 17.71
C LEU A 212 29.13 8.85 16.38
N ILE A 213 28.16 9.77 16.42
CA ILE A 213 27.60 10.42 15.23
C ILE A 213 27.94 11.91 15.29
N SER A 214 28.75 12.39 14.35
CA SER A 214 29.08 13.82 14.24
C SER A 214 28.18 14.49 13.23
N SER A 215 27.57 15.62 13.62
CA SER A 215 26.71 16.41 12.76
C SER A 215 26.72 17.88 13.17
N ALA A 216 27.06 18.77 12.24
CA ALA A 216 27.10 20.22 12.44
C ALA A 216 27.94 20.63 13.67
N GLY A 217 29.13 20.01 13.83
CA GLY A 217 30.06 20.28 14.93
C GLY A 217 29.62 19.74 16.30
N THR A 218 28.52 19.00 16.37
CA THR A 218 28.06 18.31 17.60
C THR A 218 28.24 16.81 17.44
N THR A 219 28.67 16.12 18.51
CA THR A 219 28.76 14.66 18.53
C THR A 219 27.68 14.07 19.43
N PHE A 220 26.87 13.18 18.86
CA PHE A 220 25.86 12.38 19.55
C PHE A 220 26.41 10.99 19.84
N ARG A 221 25.96 10.39 20.94
CA ARG A 221 26.25 9.00 21.32
C ARG A 221 24.95 8.19 21.23
N ALA A 222 25.02 7.02 20.61
CA ALA A 222 23.91 6.10 20.48
C ALA A 222 24.38 4.66 20.62
N LYS A 223 23.51 3.77 21.12
CA LYS A 223 23.80 2.32 21.14
C LYS A 223 23.71 1.70 19.75
N HIS A 224 22.73 2.17 18.97
CA HIS A 224 22.46 1.68 17.63
C HIS A 224 22.14 2.84 16.68
N VAL A 225 22.39 2.63 15.40
CA VAL A 225 22.01 3.53 14.31
C VAL A 225 21.29 2.75 13.24
N VAL A 226 20.12 3.24 12.82
CA VAL A 226 19.40 2.74 11.64
C VAL A 226 19.46 3.82 10.56
N SER A 227 19.86 3.45 9.35
CA SER A 227 20.02 4.41 8.25
C SER A 227 19.59 3.83 6.91
N ALA A 228 18.99 4.65 6.05
CA ALA A 228 18.97 4.32 4.64
C ALA A 228 20.40 4.35 4.08
N PRO A 229 20.71 3.56 3.04
CA PRO A 229 22.04 3.57 2.46
C PRO A 229 22.41 4.95 1.90
N ARG A 230 23.71 5.29 1.90
CA ARG A 230 24.32 6.59 1.53
C ARG A 230 24.14 7.74 2.51
N TYR A 231 23.28 7.62 3.52
CA TYR A 231 23.12 8.67 4.53
C TYR A 231 24.28 8.66 5.55
N LEU A 232 24.91 7.51 5.77
CA LEU A 232 26.14 7.40 6.57
C LEU A 232 27.40 7.44 5.68
N PRO A 233 28.49 8.11 6.10
CA PRO A 233 29.74 8.20 5.34
C PRO A 233 30.27 6.86 4.84
N ALA A 234 30.28 5.83 5.70
CA ALA A 234 30.74 4.49 5.35
C ALA A 234 29.97 3.85 4.17
N SER A 235 28.73 4.29 3.91
CA SER A 235 27.85 3.78 2.86
C SER A 235 27.76 4.68 1.63
N ARG A 236 28.52 5.80 1.57
CA ARG A 236 28.45 6.77 0.47
C ARG A 236 29.07 6.26 -0.83
N ASP A 237 30.14 5.47 -0.70
CA ASP A 237 30.91 4.94 -1.82
C ASP A 237 30.32 3.64 -2.39
N CYS A 238 29.19 3.16 -1.83
CA CYS A 238 28.51 1.98 -2.34
C CYS A 238 28.00 2.21 -3.78
N VAL A 239 28.25 1.22 -4.64
CA VAL A 239 27.84 1.25 -6.04
C VAL A 239 26.33 1.06 -6.15
N MET A 240 25.65 2.11 -6.60
CA MET A 240 24.22 2.11 -6.88
C MET A 240 23.95 1.59 -8.29
N ARG A 241 22.88 0.82 -8.46
CA ARG A 241 22.38 0.35 -9.76
C ARG A 241 20.93 0.75 -9.95
N PRO A 242 20.47 0.88 -11.21
CA PRO A 242 19.05 0.99 -11.52
C PRO A 242 18.26 -0.13 -10.83
N HIS A 243 17.17 0.25 -10.17
CA HIS A 243 16.28 -0.69 -9.50
C HIS A 243 14.86 -0.62 -10.04
N LEU A 244 14.28 0.59 -10.09
CA LEU A 244 12.96 0.83 -10.65
C LEU A 244 13.01 1.97 -11.66
N SER A 245 12.43 1.74 -12.83
CA SER A 245 12.23 2.76 -13.86
C SER A 245 10.84 3.38 -13.69
N ARG A 246 10.80 4.71 -13.58
CA ARG A 246 9.61 5.50 -13.23
C ARG A 246 9.23 6.43 -14.38
N GLY A 247 7.95 6.41 -14.72
CA GLY A 247 7.32 7.35 -15.64
C GLY A 247 6.25 8.13 -14.90
N LEU A 248 6.31 9.45 -15.00
CA LEU A 248 5.34 10.38 -14.46
C LEU A 248 4.73 11.16 -15.62
N PHE A 249 3.41 11.14 -15.74
CA PHE A 249 2.72 11.87 -16.80
C PHE A 249 1.58 12.69 -16.20
N LEU A 250 1.49 13.94 -16.62
CA LEU A 250 0.37 14.82 -16.33
C LEU A 250 -0.49 14.92 -17.57
N SER A 251 -1.79 14.64 -17.45
CA SER A 251 -2.71 14.75 -18.57
C SER A 251 -3.93 15.61 -18.24
N SER A 252 -4.47 16.29 -19.24
CA SER A 252 -5.76 17.00 -19.17
C SER A 252 -6.96 16.07 -19.36
N THR A 253 -6.74 14.84 -19.83
CA THR A 253 -7.80 13.84 -20.03
C THR A 253 -7.49 12.55 -19.29
N PRO A 254 -8.50 11.86 -18.75
CA PRO A 254 -8.27 10.58 -18.10
C PRO A 254 -8.01 9.48 -19.14
N LEU A 255 -7.35 8.40 -18.71
CA LEU A 255 -7.24 7.19 -19.50
C LEU A 255 -8.52 6.35 -19.40
N GLY A 256 -8.87 5.64 -20.48
CA GLY A 256 -10.11 4.87 -20.59
C GLY A 256 -11.32 5.73 -20.99
N ASN A 257 -12.51 5.12 -20.96
CA ASN A 257 -13.73 5.76 -21.45
C ASN A 257 -14.49 6.54 -20.37
N GLU A 258 -15.57 7.22 -20.76
CA GLU A 258 -16.44 7.98 -19.84
C GLU A 258 -17.08 7.09 -18.77
N VAL A 259 -17.34 5.82 -19.07
CA VAL A 259 -17.90 4.87 -18.09
C VAL A 259 -16.90 4.60 -16.96
N LEU A 260 -15.63 4.38 -17.30
CA LEU A 260 -14.56 4.16 -16.32
C LEU A 260 -14.33 5.39 -15.45
N ASN A 261 -14.46 6.58 -16.04
CA ASN A 261 -14.21 7.87 -15.38
C ASN A 261 -15.50 8.61 -15.01
N LYS A 262 -16.61 7.87 -14.85
CA LYS A 262 -17.92 8.46 -14.55
C LYS A 262 -17.84 9.26 -13.24
N GLY A 263 -18.31 10.51 -13.27
CA GLY A 263 -18.20 11.42 -12.12
C GLY A 263 -16.80 12.00 -11.89
N GLY A 264 -15.87 11.81 -12.82
CA GLY A 264 -14.48 12.28 -12.76
C GLY A 264 -13.47 11.23 -12.29
N GLY A 265 -13.92 10.07 -11.75
CA GLY A 265 -13.05 9.04 -11.17
C GLY A 265 -12.20 9.56 -10.00
N GLY A 266 -11.33 8.74 -9.41
CA GLY A 266 -10.50 9.14 -8.27
C GLY A 266 -9.12 8.49 -8.29
N VAL A 267 -9.10 7.16 -8.36
CA VAL A 267 -7.91 6.33 -8.46
C VAL A 267 -8.24 5.08 -9.27
N ASN A 268 -7.49 4.83 -10.33
CA ASN A 268 -7.58 3.60 -11.12
C ASN A 268 -6.21 2.91 -11.16
N ILE A 269 -6.22 1.58 -11.12
CA ILE A 269 -4.99 0.78 -11.13
C ILE A 269 -5.02 -0.20 -12.31
N LEU A 270 -3.87 -0.47 -12.90
CA LEU A 270 -3.73 -1.40 -14.01
C LEU A 270 -2.35 -2.05 -13.96
N ARG A 271 -2.33 -3.38 -14.10
CA ARG A 271 -1.11 -4.13 -14.37
C ARG A 271 -0.94 -4.30 -15.88
N LEU A 272 0.24 -4.01 -16.38
CA LEU A 272 0.62 -4.15 -17.79
C LEU A 272 1.69 -5.24 -17.92
N MET A 273 1.63 -5.97 -19.03
CA MET A 273 2.55 -7.08 -19.31
C MET A 273 3.15 -6.93 -20.69
N GLU A 274 4.45 -7.19 -20.80
CA GLU A 274 5.17 -7.29 -22.07
C GLU A 274 6.12 -8.49 -21.98
N GLY A 275 5.71 -9.64 -22.52
CA GLY A 275 6.41 -10.90 -22.33
C GLY A 275 6.49 -11.28 -20.84
N VAL A 276 7.72 -11.37 -20.31
CA VAL A 276 7.98 -11.64 -18.88
C VAL A 276 8.09 -10.37 -18.04
N ARG A 277 8.12 -9.20 -18.67
CA ARG A 277 8.20 -7.91 -17.97
C ARG A 277 6.80 -7.45 -17.57
N GLU A 278 6.75 -6.71 -16.48
CA GLU A 278 5.50 -6.15 -15.97
C GLU A 278 5.69 -4.71 -15.50
N ALA A 279 4.59 -3.96 -15.55
CA ALA A 279 4.52 -2.61 -15.00
C ALA A 279 3.21 -2.37 -14.25
N ILE A 280 3.26 -1.50 -13.24
CA ILE A 280 2.10 -1.01 -12.51
C ILE A 280 1.81 0.41 -12.98
N PHE A 281 0.59 0.62 -13.45
CA PHE A 281 0.02 1.91 -13.78
C PHE A 281 -0.98 2.34 -12.69
N ILE A 282 -0.85 3.58 -12.22
CA ILE A 282 -1.79 4.22 -11.31
C ILE A 282 -2.20 5.55 -11.92
N GLN A 283 -3.50 5.75 -12.11
CA GLN A 283 -4.09 7.03 -12.49
C GLN A 283 -4.75 7.67 -11.27
N LEU A 284 -4.44 8.93 -11.03
CA LEU A 284 -5.00 9.75 -9.95
C LEU A 284 -5.75 10.94 -10.54
N SER A 285 -6.92 11.24 -9.99
CA SER A 285 -7.67 12.47 -10.26
C SER A 285 -7.64 13.38 -9.04
N HIS A 286 -8.24 14.57 -9.13
CA HIS A 286 -8.30 15.51 -8.02
C HIS A 286 -8.96 15.00 -6.74
N PHE A 287 -9.78 13.97 -6.83
CA PHE A 287 -10.38 13.34 -5.67
C PHE A 287 -9.40 12.52 -4.82
N SER A 288 -8.19 12.26 -5.32
CA SER A 288 -7.10 11.63 -4.57
C SER A 288 -6.36 12.61 -3.64
N GLY A 289 -6.59 13.92 -3.79
CA GLY A 289 -5.79 14.96 -3.13
C GLY A 289 -4.38 15.15 -3.71
N ALA A 290 -3.94 14.29 -4.64
CA ALA A 290 -2.58 14.30 -5.19
C ALA A 290 -2.42 15.17 -6.45
N CYS A 291 -3.51 15.57 -7.10
CA CYS A 291 -3.47 16.44 -8.26
C CYS A 291 -4.66 17.42 -8.28
N PRO A 292 -4.59 18.52 -9.04
CA PRO A 292 -5.70 19.47 -9.11
C PRO A 292 -6.79 19.06 -10.10
N LYS A 293 -7.97 19.67 -9.96
CA LYS A 293 -9.11 19.47 -10.86
C LYS A 293 -8.77 19.85 -12.31
N GLY A 294 -9.21 19.02 -13.24
CA GLY A 294 -8.97 19.18 -14.68
C GLY A 294 -7.65 18.57 -15.16
N LEU A 295 -6.84 18.03 -14.24
CA LEU A 295 -5.63 17.27 -14.54
C LEU A 295 -5.69 15.90 -13.87
N TYR A 296 -4.96 14.96 -14.47
CA TYR A 296 -4.78 13.59 -14.02
C TYR A 296 -3.29 13.29 -13.92
N LEU A 297 -2.90 12.64 -12.84
CA LEU A 297 -1.53 12.20 -12.61
C LEU A 297 -1.42 10.71 -12.90
N PHE A 298 -0.57 10.34 -13.85
CA PHE A 298 -0.30 8.95 -14.19
C PHE A 298 1.10 8.57 -13.72
N HIS A 299 1.16 7.48 -12.98
CA HIS A 299 2.40 6.86 -12.57
C HIS A 299 2.55 5.51 -13.27
N VAL A 300 3.70 5.29 -13.90
CA VAL A 300 4.10 3.98 -14.43
C VAL A 300 5.37 3.54 -13.72
N THR A 301 5.40 2.29 -13.28
CA THR A 301 6.50 1.69 -12.53
C THR A 301 6.85 0.35 -13.14
N THR A 302 8.11 0.08 -13.43
CA THR A 302 8.62 -1.25 -13.83
C THR A 302 9.95 -1.49 -13.13
N PRO A 303 10.34 -2.76 -12.86
CA PRO A 303 11.74 -3.07 -12.58
C PRO A 303 12.63 -2.52 -13.69
N ALA A 304 13.73 -1.89 -13.29
CA ALA A 304 14.71 -1.35 -14.23
C ALA A 304 15.52 -2.49 -14.87
N VAL A 305 15.75 -2.40 -16.17
CA VAL A 305 16.60 -3.34 -16.92
C VAL A 305 17.76 -2.64 -17.61
N SER A 306 17.76 -1.30 -17.61
CA SER A 306 18.83 -0.45 -18.13
C SER A 306 18.99 0.81 -17.29
N ASP A 307 19.96 1.65 -17.65
CA ASP A 307 20.12 2.99 -17.08
C ASP A 307 19.15 4.02 -17.70
N ASP A 308 18.41 3.64 -18.75
CA ASP A 308 17.44 4.51 -19.44
C ASP A 308 16.00 4.15 -19.05
N PRO A 309 15.37 4.90 -18.12
CA PRO A 309 14.01 4.62 -17.69
C PRO A 309 12.98 4.80 -18.82
N ALA A 310 13.25 5.65 -19.82
CA ALA A 310 12.32 5.86 -20.93
C ALA A 310 12.26 4.64 -21.85
N GLU A 311 13.41 4.04 -22.18
CA GLU A 311 13.44 2.78 -22.95
C GLU A 311 12.82 1.62 -22.16
N ASP A 312 13.09 1.52 -20.86
CA ASP A 312 12.47 0.51 -20.00
C ASP A 312 10.94 0.61 -20.01
N LEU A 313 10.40 1.82 -20.04
CA LEU A 313 8.95 2.11 -19.97
C LEU A 313 8.28 2.18 -21.35
N ARG A 314 9.03 2.23 -22.43
CA ARG A 314 8.52 2.40 -23.79
C ARG A 314 7.46 1.35 -24.17
N PRO A 315 7.62 0.03 -23.91
CA PRO A 315 6.60 -0.95 -24.26
C PRO A 315 5.26 -0.69 -23.57
N PHE A 316 5.30 -0.33 -22.29
CA PHE A 316 4.10 -0.09 -21.49
C PHE A 316 3.42 1.23 -21.82
N THR A 317 4.19 2.29 -22.07
CA THR A 317 3.65 3.59 -22.47
C THR A 317 3.04 3.54 -23.87
N MET A 318 3.59 2.74 -24.79
CA MET A 318 2.95 2.45 -26.07
C MET A 318 1.61 1.74 -25.87
N GLN A 319 1.54 0.71 -25.02
CA GLN A 319 0.27 0.02 -24.73
C GLN A 319 -0.81 0.97 -24.16
N LEU A 320 -0.42 1.95 -23.34
CA LEU A 320 -1.34 2.90 -22.71
C LEU A 320 -1.79 4.03 -23.65
N PHE A 321 -0.87 4.63 -24.41
CA PHE A 321 -1.11 5.92 -25.08
C PHE A 321 -1.36 5.80 -26.59
N GLN A 322 -1.16 4.62 -27.19
CA GLN A 322 -1.24 4.46 -28.65
C GLN A 322 -2.68 4.45 -29.20
N ASN A 323 -3.65 3.88 -28.46
CA ASN A 323 -5.05 3.74 -28.93
C ASN A 323 -5.99 4.85 -28.42
N SER A 324 -5.57 5.53 -27.36
CA SER A 324 -6.22 6.67 -26.77
C SER A 324 -5.06 7.57 -26.37
N THR A 325 -4.84 8.67 -27.08
CA THR A 325 -3.81 9.64 -26.71
C THR A 325 -4.43 10.55 -25.65
N PRO A 326 -4.26 10.25 -24.34
CA PRO A 326 -4.51 11.28 -23.35
C PRO A 326 -3.67 12.50 -23.74
N GLU A 327 -4.22 13.69 -23.57
CA GLU A 327 -3.50 14.91 -23.90
C GLU A 327 -2.48 15.12 -22.78
N ILE A 328 -1.25 14.65 -23.02
CA ILE A 328 -0.14 14.73 -22.07
C ILE A 328 0.38 16.17 -22.07
N VAL A 329 0.28 16.82 -20.91
CA VAL A 329 0.74 18.18 -20.65
C VAL A 329 2.20 18.19 -20.18
N PHE A 330 2.63 17.16 -19.47
CA PHE A 330 4.00 17.00 -18.97
C PHE A 330 4.35 15.52 -18.83
N SER A 331 5.59 15.16 -19.12
CA SER A 331 6.15 13.84 -18.84
C SER A 331 7.53 13.93 -18.22
N SER A 332 7.85 13.00 -17.35
CA SER A 332 9.18 12.84 -16.76
C SER A 332 9.49 11.37 -16.56
N TYR A 333 10.75 11.01 -16.80
CA TYR A 333 11.28 9.67 -16.62
C TYR A 333 12.47 9.75 -15.68
N PHE A 334 12.52 8.86 -14.70
CA PHE A 334 13.63 8.79 -13.75
C PHE A 334 13.80 7.38 -13.21
N THR A 335 14.96 7.11 -12.62
CA THR A 335 15.31 5.81 -12.06
C THR A 335 15.46 5.92 -10.55
N LEU A 336 14.80 5.04 -9.81
CA LEU A 336 15.14 4.79 -8.41
C LEU A 336 16.25 3.75 -8.37
N THR A 337 17.33 4.06 -7.64
CA THR A 337 18.50 3.20 -7.56
C THR A 337 18.54 2.44 -6.23
N THR A 338 19.18 1.28 -6.25
CA THR A 338 19.46 0.47 -5.06
C THR A 338 20.93 0.08 -5.03
N GLN A 339 21.44 -0.36 -3.88
CA GLN A 339 22.79 -0.88 -3.77
C GLN A 339 22.94 -2.20 -4.53
N SER A 340 24.07 -2.36 -5.24
CA SER A 340 24.36 -3.56 -6.06
C SER A 340 24.45 -4.85 -5.24
N GLN A 341 24.86 -4.72 -3.99
CA GLN A 341 24.83 -5.73 -2.95
C GLN A 341 24.43 -4.97 -1.68
N PRO A 342 23.43 -5.41 -0.91
CA PRO A 342 23.37 -4.98 0.47
C PRO A 342 24.71 -5.40 1.05
N ASP A 343 25.48 -4.46 1.60
CA ASP A 343 26.63 -4.85 2.40
C ASP A 343 26.09 -5.89 3.39
N LYS A 344 26.64 -7.11 3.36
CA LYS A 344 26.57 -7.96 4.53
C LYS A 344 27.28 -7.15 5.59
N VAL A 345 26.51 -6.34 6.31
CA VAL A 345 27.03 -5.54 7.42
C VAL A 345 27.85 -6.51 8.24
N GLY A 346 29.09 -6.12 8.50
CA GLY A 346 29.98 -6.85 9.38
C GLY A 346 29.25 -7.18 10.68
N ALA A 347 29.73 -8.20 11.37
CA ALA A 347 29.13 -8.78 12.58
C ALA A 347 29.03 -7.83 13.81
N ASP A 348 29.03 -6.51 13.61
CA ASP A 348 28.84 -5.50 14.66
C ASP A 348 27.38 -5.04 14.68
N ASP A 349 26.64 -5.49 15.70
CA ASP A 349 25.21 -5.24 15.99
C ASP A 349 24.84 -3.76 16.28
N ALA A 350 25.63 -2.79 15.83
CA ALA A 350 25.49 -1.37 16.16
C ALA A 350 24.92 -0.52 15.01
N VAL A 351 25.12 -0.91 13.74
CA VAL A 351 24.66 -0.14 12.57
C VAL A 351 23.80 -1.02 11.66
N PHE A 352 22.58 -0.56 11.38
CA PHE A 352 21.60 -1.28 10.57
C PHE A 352 21.21 -0.43 9.36
N TYR A 353 21.05 -1.08 8.20
CA TYR A 353 20.60 -0.40 6.98
C TYR A 353 19.21 -0.86 6.58
N THR A 354 18.37 0.11 6.20
CA THR A 354 17.05 -0.18 5.62
C THR A 354 17.17 -0.55 4.15
N ASP A 355 16.25 -1.36 3.65
CA ASP A 355 16.21 -1.72 2.23
C ASP A 355 15.70 -0.56 1.36
N ALA A 356 16.04 -0.60 0.07
CA ALA A 356 15.47 0.30 -0.93
C ALA A 356 14.04 -0.11 -1.30
N PRO A 357 13.20 0.81 -1.83
CA PRO A 357 11.84 0.46 -2.26
C PRO A 357 11.84 -0.61 -3.35
N SER A 358 11.16 -1.73 -3.12
CA SER A 358 11.03 -2.83 -4.07
C SER A 358 9.91 -2.64 -5.08
N PHE A 359 9.87 -3.47 -6.13
CA PHE A 359 8.76 -3.53 -7.07
C PHE A 359 7.59 -4.34 -6.48
N GLU A 360 6.71 -3.65 -5.77
CA GLU A 360 5.50 -4.19 -5.14
C GLU A 360 4.38 -3.14 -5.22
N MET A 361 3.11 -3.58 -5.14
CA MET A 361 1.98 -2.65 -5.12
C MET A 361 1.71 -2.06 -3.74
N ASP A 362 1.94 -2.84 -2.69
CA ASP A 362 1.70 -2.52 -1.27
C ASP A 362 3.05 -2.39 -0.55
N PHE A 363 3.11 -2.31 0.79
CA PHE A 363 4.37 -2.11 1.56
C PHE A 363 4.86 -3.37 2.30
N TYR A 364 4.79 -4.55 1.69
CA TYR A 364 5.15 -5.79 2.37
C TYR A 364 6.63 -5.84 2.71
N ASP A 365 7.49 -5.55 1.73
CA ASP A 365 8.94 -5.66 1.92
C ASP A 365 9.44 -4.59 2.90
N ALA A 366 8.88 -3.37 2.84
CA ALA A 366 9.24 -2.29 3.76
C ALA A 366 8.86 -2.63 5.21
N ILE A 367 7.69 -3.24 5.44
CA ILE A 367 7.27 -3.66 6.78
C ILE A 367 8.10 -4.84 7.27
N ALA A 368 8.36 -5.83 6.41
CA ALA A 368 9.21 -6.97 6.75
C ALA A 368 10.62 -6.53 7.14
N ASN A 369 11.22 -5.61 6.38
CA ASN A 369 12.54 -5.02 6.69
C ASN A 369 12.51 -4.25 8.02
N ALA A 370 11.49 -3.42 8.26
CA ALA A 370 11.34 -2.70 9.53
C ALA A 370 11.19 -3.65 10.73
N ARG A 371 10.41 -4.72 10.58
CA ARG A 371 10.20 -5.74 11.63
C ARG A 371 11.47 -6.55 11.90
N ASP A 372 12.23 -6.92 10.87
CA ASP A 372 13.52 -7.60 11.01
C ASP A 372 14.54 -6.72 11.74
N ILE A 373 14.70 -5.47 11.32
CA ILE A 373 15.61 -4.52 12.00
C ILE A 373 15.16 -4.32 13.46
N PHE A 374 13.86 -4.11 13.71
CA PHE A 374 13.35 -3.93 15.06
C PHE A 374 13.59 -5.16 15.95
N GLY A 375 13.34 -6.37 15.44
CA GLY A 375 13.57 -7.61 16.19
C GLY A 375 15.04 -7.88 16.53
N ARG A 376 15.97 -7.34 15.75
CA ARG A 376 17.42 -7.37 16.07
C ARG A 376 17.81 -6.33 17.12
N LEU A 377 17.14 -5.17 17.13
CA LEU A 377 17.35 -4.12 18.13
C LEU A 377 16.72 -4.48 19.48
N TYR A 378 15.55 -5.12 19.46
CA TYR A 378 14.72 -5.41 20.61
C TYR A 378 14.15 -6.82 20.53
N THR A 379 14.73 -7.77 21.27
CA THR A 379 14.39 -9.21 21.21
C THR A 379 13.06 -9.56 21.85
N ASP A 380 12.68 -8.82 22.90
CA ASP A 380 11.53 -9.16 23.77
C ASP A 380 10.44 -8.08 23.75
N VAL A 381 10.42 -7.24 22.71
CA VAL A 381 9.45 -6.15 22.55
C VAL A 381 8.59 -6.41 21.33
N GLU A 382 7.29 -6.18 21.47
CA GLU A 382 6.35 -6.27 20.36
C GLU A 382 6.58 -5.13 19.35
N PHE A 383 6.52 -5.45 18.06
CA PHE A 383 6.65 -4.47 16.99
C PHE A 383 5.34 -3.68 16.83
N LEU A 384 5.37 -2.40 17.19
CA LEU A 384 4.21 -1.48 17.12
C LEU A 384 2.96 -2.04 17.83
N PRO A 385 3.01 -2.23 19.16
CA PRO A 385 1.88 -2.77 19.93
C PRO A 385 0.66 -1.85 19.84
N ARG A 386 -0.49 -2.38 20.27
CA ARG A 386 -1.72 -1.58 20.40
C ARG A 386 -1.43 -0.35 21.27
N ALA A 387 -1.73 0.83 20.74
CA ALA A 387 -1.68 2.05 21.54
C ALA A 387 -2.81 2.00 22.60
N PRO A 388 -2.52 2.20 23.89
CA PRO A 388 -3.55 2.21 24.93
C PRO A 388 -4.56 3.32 24.65
N ASP A 389 -5.84 3.05 24.88
CA ASP A 389 -6.86 4.08 24.77
C ASP A 389 -6.66 5.12 25.87
N VAL A 390 -7.03 6.38 25.63
CA VAL A 390 -6.79 7.49 26.58
C VAL A 390 -7.45 7.21 27.95
N GLU A 391 -8.56 6.47 27.92
CA GLU A 391 -9.30 6.01 29.10
C GLU A 391 -8.59 4.89 29.89
N GLU A 392 -7.64 4.20 29.26
CA GLU A 392 -6.83 3.13 29.88
C GLU A 392 -5.52 3.66 30.51
N ILE A 393 -5.17 4.93 30.27
CA ILE A 393 -3.95 5.56 30.81
C ILE A 393 -4.21 5.97 32.26
N VAL A 394 -3.82 5.12 33.21
CA VAL A 394 -3.76 5.50 34.63
C VAL A 394 -2.62 6.51 34.79
N VAL A 395 -2.98 7.77 35.07
CA VAL A 395 -2.01 8.79 35.45
C VAL A 395 -1.56 8.48 36.88
N ASP A 396 -0.24 8.29 37.08
CA ASP A 396 0.36 8.02 38.39
C ASP A 396 -0.23 8.95 39.46
N GLY A 397 -1.06 8.40 40.35
CA GLY A 397 -1.71 9.12 41.44
C GLY A 397 -3.22 8.93 41.59
N GLU A 398 -3.93 8.39 40.58
CA GLU A 398 -5.37 8.13 40.69
C GLU A 398 -5.68 6.63 40.68
N ASP A 399 -6.30 6.18 41.77
CA ASP A 399 -6.78 4.81 41.96
C ASP A 399 -7.84 4.48 40.89
N PRO A 400 -7.68 3.42 40.06
CA PRO A 400 -8.62 3.07 39.00
C PRO A 400 -10.04 2.73 39.51
N SER A 401 -10.23 2.60 40.81
CA SER A 401 -11.56 2.45 41.44
C SER A 401 -12.34 3.76 41.62
N ALA A 402 -11.71 4.93 41.47
CA ALA A 402 -12.33 6.22 41.75
C ALA A 402 -13.28 6.76 40.67
N LEU A 403 -13.27 6.17 39.46
CA LEU A 403 -14.10 6.63 38.33
C LEU A 403 -15.51 6.00 38.28
N ASN A 404 -15.90 5.18 39.25
CA ASN A 404 -16.92 4.14 39.00
C ASN A 404 -18.34 4.39 39.52
N GLU A 405 -18.75 5.63 39.81
CA GLU A 405 -20.17 5.87 40.11
C GLU A 405 -20.61 7.32 39.91
N HIS A 406 -19.73 8.29 40.18
CA HIS A 406 -20.07 9.72 40.20
C HIS A 406 -19.98 10.43 38.83
N SER A 407 -19.54 9.74 37.78
CA SER A 407 -19.35 10.27 36.42
C SER A 407 -20.53 10.02 35.48
N LEU A 408 -21.53 9.24 35.91
CA LEU A 408 -22.72 8.94 35.12
C LEU A 408 -23.74 10.10 35.20
N PRO A 409 -24.38 10.49 34.07
CA PRO A 409 -25.54 11.39 34.11
C PRO A 409 -26.60 10.87 35.10
N GLU A 410 -27.27 11.79 35.83
CA GLU A 410 -28.24 11.43 36.89
C GLU A 410 -29.28 10.41 36.41
N ASP A 411 -29.69 10.53 35.15
CA ASP A 411 -30.69 9.68 34.48
C ASP A 411 -30.25 8.21 34.40
N LEU A 412 -28.97 7.95 34.09
CA LEU A 412 -28.40 6.60 34.02
C LEU A 412 -28.13 6.03 35.42
N ARG A 413 -27.81 6.91 36.37
CA ARG A 413 -27.58 6.53 37.76
C ARG A 413 -28.87 6.08 38.44
N ALA A 414 -29.98 6.76 38.16
CA ALA A 414 -31.31 6.36 38.61
C ALA A 414 -31.73 5.01 38.00
N GLN A 415 -31.47 4.77 36.71
CA GLN A 415 -31.79 3.48 36.06
C GLN A 415 -30.99 2.30 36.64
N LEU A 416 -29.71 2.52 36.99
CA LEU A 416 -28.88 1.49 37.64
C LEU A 416 -29.36 1.17 39.05
N GLN A 417 -29.79 2.18 39.82
CA GLN A 417 -30.37 1.99 41.15
C GLN A 417 -31.71 1.27 41.10
N ASP A 418 -32.58 1.60 40.14
CA ASP A 418 -33.85 0.91 39.94
C ASP A 418 -33.65 -0.55 39.54
N MET A 419 -32.65 -0.84 38.69
CA MET A 419 -32.30 -2.23 38.32
C MET A 419 -31.77 -3.02 39.52
N GLN A 420 -30.94 -2.42 40.36
CA GLN A 420 -30.39 -3.08 41.56
C GLN A 420 -31.49 -3.37 42.58
N GLN A 421 -32.40 -2.42 42.83
CA GLN A 421 -33.54 -2.63 43.73
C GLN A 421 -34.52 -3.68 43.20
N ALA A 422 -34.73 -3.74 41.88
CA ALA A 422 -35.54 -4.79 41.26
C ALA A 422 -34.90 -6.19 41.42
N THR A 423 -33.57 -6.27 41.38
CA THR A 423 -32.83 -7.53 41.55
C THR A 423 -32.86 -7.99 43.02
N GLU A 424 -32.70 -7.07 43.97
CA GLU A 424 -32.81 -7.38 45.41
C GLU A 424 -34.24 -7.76 45.83
N GLN A 425 -35.28 -7.19 45.20
CA GLN A 425 -36.66 -7.60 45.46
C GLN A 425 -37.00 -8.98 44.88
N MET A 426 -36.31 -9.42 43.82
CA MET A 426 -36.45 -10.77 43.28
C MET A 426 -35.81 -11.83 44.19
N ASP A 427 -34.68 -11.51 44.83
CA ASP A 427 -33.97 -12.45 45.73
C ASP A 427 -34.62 -12.62 47.12
N ILE A 428 -35.64 -11.82 47.46
CA ILE A 428 -36.38 -11.90 48.74
C ILE A 428 -37.67 -12.73 48.61
N GLN A 429 -38.05 -13.17 47.40
CA GLN A 429 -39.29 -13.95 47.15
C GLN A 429 -39.12 -15.44 46.83
N ASP A 430 -37.92 -16.01 46.95
CA ASP A 430 -37.69 -17.47 46.92
C ASP A 430 -37.47 -18.10 48.29
#